data_AF-A0A4R3RY31-F1
#
_entry.id   AF-A0A4R3RY31-F1
#
_cell.length_a   1.000
_cell.length_b   1.000
_cell.length_c   1.000
_cell.angle_alpha   90.00
_cell.angle_beta   90.00
_cell.angle_gamma   90.00
#
_symmetry.space_group_name_H-M   'P 1'
#
loop_
_entity.id
_entity.type
_entity.pdbx_description
1 polymer ?
#
loop_
_entity_poly.entity_id
_entity_poly.type
_entity_poly.pdbx_seq_one_letter_code
_entity_poly.pdbx_strand_id
1 'polypeptide(L)'
;MEPAASTIRNAHSMTVPDVAAALGVDPARGLDDQEAELRLRQFGANALTTKKRLSDVRLLLRQFASPVMLLLAGATALSLAFGEYQQAVAIAAVLFINSAIGYFTERRAVRSLEALRRLGKRSARVRRSGHVQQIAAEKLVPGDMVLLDAGDVVAADMRCASSATLRIDESALTGESVPVGKGIEPNLTLAGLHERSAVLFKGTHIVSGVARVS
;
A
#
# COMPACT_ATOMS: atom_id res chain seq x y z
N MET A 1 -24.04 -0.86 6.46
CA MET A 1 -22.58 -0.97 6.20
C MET A 1 -21.87 0.40 6.21
N GLU A 2 -22.57 1.52 6.38
CA GLU A 2 -21.97 2.88 6.47
C GLU A 2 -21.35 3.35 7.81
N PRO A 3 -21.73 2.87 9.01
CA PRO A 3 -21.28 3.51 10.26
C PRO A 3 -19.79 3.33 10.53
N ALA A 4 -19.21 2.16 10.24
CA ALA A 4 -17.77 1.94 10.48
C ALA A 4 -16.87 2.86 9.62
N ALA A 5 -17.27 3.16 8.38
CA ALA A 5 -16.49 4.00 7.48
C ALA A 5 -16.57 5.50 7.84
N SER A 6 -17.65 5.97 8.48
CA SER A 6 -17.75 7.33 8.99
C SER A 6 -17.01 7.49 10.32
N THR A 7 -17.04 6.48 11.19
CA THR A 7 -16.25 6.42 12.42
C THR A 7 -14.75 6.50 12.14
N ILE A 8 -14.23 5.72 11.17
CA ILE A 8 -12.80 5.74 10.81
C ILE A 8 -12.37 7.13 10.32
N ARG A 9 -13.22 7.83 9.55
CA ARG A 9 -12.89 9.17 9.03
C ARG A 9 -12.78 10.23 10.13
N ASN A 10 -13.56 10.09 11.20
CA ASN A 10 -13.62 11.05 12.30
C ASN A 10 -12.86 10.60 13.55
N ALA A 11 -12.08 9.52 13.48
CA ALA A 11 -11.34 9.00 14.63
C ALA A 11 -10.44 10.07 15.29
N HIS A 12 -9.93 11.02 14.51
CA HIS A 12 -9.12 12.15 15.00
C HIS A 12 -9.84 13.04 16.02
N SER A 13 -11.16 13.20 15.93
CA SER A 13 -11.96 14.05 16.83
C SER A 13 -12.70 13.26 17.92
N MET A 14 -12.48 11.96 18.00
CA MET A 14 -13.08 11.08 19.00
C MET A 14 -12.10 10.80 20.14
N THR A 15 -12.63 10.51 21.33
CA THR A 15 -11.81 10.03 22.46
C THR A 15 -11.38 8.57 22.24
N VAL A 16 -10.32 8.14 22.93
CA VAL A 16 -9.83 6.75 22.83
C VAL A 16 -10.92 5.73 23.21
N PRO A 17 -11.70 5.91 24.30
CA PRO A 17 -12.81 5.02 24.62
C PRO A 17 -13.89 4.97 23.53
N ASP A 18 -14.23 6.11 22.92
CA ASP A 18 -15.27 6.15 21.87
C ASP A 18 -14.83 5.40 20.60
N VAL A 19 -13.56 5.54 20.21
CA VAL A 19 -13.00 4.81 19.06
C VAL A 19 -12.97 3.31 19.36
N ALA A 20 -12.54 2.93 20.56
CA ALA A 20 -12.52 1.54 20.99
C ALA A 20 -13.93 0.90 21.00
N ALA A 21 -14.92 1.62 21.53
CA ALA A 21 -16.31 1.19 21.54
C ALA A 21 -16.88 1.06 20.11
N ALA A 22 -16.61 2.04 19.25
CA ALA A 22 -17.11 2.02 17.87
C ALA A 22 -16.46 0.93 17.00
N LEU A 23 -15.22 0.55 17.30
CA LEU A 23 -14.52 -0.57 16.67
C LEU A 23 -14.74 -1.92 17.38
N GLY A 24 -15.47 -1.93 18.50
CA GLY A 24 -15.75 -3.12 19.29
C GLY A 24 -14.49 -3.82 19.80
N VAL A 25 -13.48 -3.06 20.22
CA VAL A 25 -12.19 -3.59 20.67
C VAL A 25 -11.88 -3.17 22.11
N ASP A 26 -11.33 -4.09 22.90
CA ASP A 26 -10.76 -3.78 24.21
C ASP A 26 -9.31 -3.28 24.04
N PRO A 27 -8.98 -2.03 24.42
CA PRO A 27 -7.62 -1.51 24.26
C PRO A 27 -6.53 -2.25 25.04
N ALA A 28 -6.90 -2.97 26.11
CA ALA A 28 -5.96 -3.73 26.93
C ALA A 28 -5.63 -5.09 26.29
N ARG A 29 -6.62 -5.74 25.67
CA ARG A 29 -6.50 -7.10 25.09
C ARG A 29 -6.32 -7.12 23.57
N GLY A 30 -6.73 -6.07 22.88
CA GLY A 30 -6.79 -6.04 21.42
C GLY A 30 -7.92 -6.91 20.86
N LEU A 31 -7.89 -7.16 19.55
CA LEU A 31 -8.85 -8.05 18.87
C LEU A 31 -8.53 -9.52 19.15
N ASP A 32 -9.57 -10.36 19.16
CA ASP A 32 -9.35 -11.82 19.09
C ASP A 32 -8.90 -12.23 17.68
N ASP A 33 -8.12 -13.31 17.58
CA ASP A 33 -7.56 -13.76 16.29
C ASP A 33 -8.65 -14.16 15.28
N GLN A 34 -9.78 -14.71 15.76
CA GLN A 34 -10.93 -15.04 14.90
C GLN A 34 -11.60 -13.79 14.33
N GLU A 35 -11.79 -12.76 15.15
CA GLU A 35 -12.35 -11.47 14.73
C GLU A 35 -11.44 -10.76 13.74
N ALA A 36 -10.12 -10.82 13.96
CA ALA A 36 -9.16 -10.27 13.03
C ALA A 36 -9.20 -10.95 11.65
N GLU A 37 -9.34 -12.28 11.61
CA GLU A 37 -9.49 -13.05 10.36
C GLU A 37 -10.82 -12.73 9.65
N LEU A 38 -11.91 -12.58 10.40
CA LEU A 38 -13.22 -12.16 9.86
C LEU A 38 -13.12 -10.77 9.22
N ARG A 39 -12.52 -9.80 9.92
CA ARG A 39 -12.28 -8.45 9.40
C ARG A 39 -11.36 -8.46 8.19
N LEU A 40 -10.34 -9.32 8.17
CA LEU A 40 -9.44 -9.43 7.01
C LEU A 40 -10.19 -9.88 5.76
N ARG A 41 -11.16 -10.79 5.91
CA ARG A 41 -12.04 -11.21 4.80
C ARG A 41 -13.02 -10.11 4.38
N GLN A 42 -13.50 -9.32 5.33
CA GLN A 42 -14.46 -8.25 5.08
C GLN A 42 -13.83 -7.00 4.44
N PHE A 43 -12.71 -6.53 4.98
CA PHE A 43 -12.03 -5.30 4.56
C PHE A 43 -10.93 -5.54 3.52
N GLY A 44 -10.46 -6.78 3.40
CA GLY A 44 -9.32 -7.14 2.56
C GLY A 44 -7.98 -6.83 3.23
N ALA A 45 -6.89 -7.22 2.56
CA ALA A 45 -5.54 -6.96 3.04
C ALA A 45 -5.22 -5.46 3.05
N ASN A 46 -4.46 -5.00 4.07
CA ASN A 46 -3.86 -3.66 4.13
C ASN A 46 -2.70 -3.53 3.13
N ALA A 47 -3.04 -3.61 1.85
CA ALA A 47 -2.13 -3.44 0.74
C ALA A 47 -2.71 -2.42 -0.23
N LEU A 48 -1.85 -1.57 -0.80
CA LEU A 48 -2.28 -0.70 -1.89
C LEU A 48 -2.73 -1.59 -3.06
N THR A 49 -3.98 -1.41 -3.50
CA THR A 49 -4.61 -2.17 -4.57
C THR A 49 -3.71 -2.13 -5.80
N THR A 50 -2.99 -3.22 -6.03
CA THR A 50 -2.11 -3.33 -7.18
C THR A 50 -3.01 -3.44 -8.41
N LYS A 51 -2.87 -2.54 -9.38
CA LYS A 51 -3.41 -2.76 -10.73
C LYS A 51 -2.98 -4.18 -11.13
N LYS A 52 -3.97 -5.07 -11.37
CA LYS A 52 -3.75 -6.49 -11.70
C LYS A 52 -2.52 -6.59 -12.60
N ARG A 53 -1.55 -7.43 -12.22
CA ARG A 53 -0.42 -7.80 -13.10
C ARG A 53 -1.02 -8.04 -14.48
N LEU A 54 -0.64 -7.23 -15.47
CA LEU A 54 -0.97 -7.57 -16.85
C LEU A 54 -0.40 -8.98 -17.04
N SER A 55 -1.22 -9.95 -17.42
CA SER A 55 -0.69 -11.29 -17.68
C SER A 55 0.38 -11.17 -18.75
N ASP A 56 1.44 -11.98 -18.66
CA ASP A 56 2.53 -11.97 -19.65
C ASP A 56 1.98 -12.05 -21.09
N VAL A 57 0.87 -12.77 -21.29
CA VAL A 57 0.14 -12.87 -22.57
C VAL A 57 -0.51 -11.54 -22.98
N ARG A 58 -1.15 -10.83 -22.03
CA ARG A 58 -1.79 -9.53 -22.30
C ARG A 58 -0.77 -8.44 -22.59
N LEU A 59 0.41 -8.54 -21.97
CA LEU A 59 1.56 -7.67 -22.25
C LEU A 59 2.04 -7.86 -23.70
N LEU A 60 2.20 -9.12 -24.10
CA LEU A 60 2.58 -9.51 -25.46
C LEU A 60 1.55 -9.00 -26.48
N LEU A 61 0.26 -9.28 -26.27
CA LEU A 61 -0.82 -8.87 -27.16
C LEU A 61 -0.92 -7.34 -27.32
N ARG A 62 -0.55 -6.58 -26.30
CA ARG A 62 -0.54 -5.11 -26.37
C ARG A 62 0.59 -4.58 -27.26
N GLN A 63 1.73 -5.29 -27.36
CA GLN A 63 2.76 -4.93 -28.33
C GLN A 63 2.25 -5.11 -29.77
N PHE A 64 1.58 -6.24 -30.05
CA PHE A 64 0.98 -6.52 -31.36
C PHE A 64 -0.11 -5.52 -31.77
N ALA A 65 -0.75 -4.85 -30.80
CA ALA A 65 -1.74 -3.81 -31.05
C ALA A 65 -1.15 -2.41 -31.25
N SER A 66 0.19 -2.25 -31.21
CA SER A 66 0.79 -0.92 -31.45
C SER A 66 0.72 -0.56 -32.95
N PRO A 67 0.45 0.72 -33.29
CA PRO A 67 0.33 1.14 -34.70
C PRO A 67 1.56 0.80 -35.54
N VAL A 68 2.75 0.91 -34.95
CA VAL A 68 4.03 0.59 -35.61
C VAL A 68 4.12 -0.91 -35.92
N MET A 69 3.67 -1.77 -35.01
CA MET A 69 3.74 -3.23 -35.19
C MET A 69 2.72 -3.73 -36.21
N LEU A 70 1.52 -3.15 -36.24
CA LEU A 70 0.52 -3.40 -37.29
C LEU A 70 1.04 -2.96 -38.66
N LEU A 71 1.71 -1.82 -38.75
CA LEU A 71 2.30 -1.31 -39.99
C LEU A 71 3.40 -2.24 -40.52
N LEU A 72 4.31 -2.68 -39.64
CA LEU A 72 5.38 -3.62 -40.00
C LEU A 72 4.84 -5.02 -40.35
N ALA A 73 3.82 -5.50 -39.64
CA ALA A 73 3.15 -6.75 -39.98
C ALA A 73 2.48 -6.68 -41.36
N GLY A 74 1.81 -5.56 -41.67
CA GLY A 74 1.24 -5.29 -42.99
C GLY A 74 2.30 -5.25 -44.09
N ALA A 75 3.43 -4.56 -43.86
CA ALA A 75 4.55 -4.53 -44.80
C ALA A 75 5.15 -5.93 -45.04
N THR A 76 5.30 -6.73 -43.97
CA THR A 76 5.78 -8.12 -44.07
C THR A 76 4.84 -8.97 -44.92
N ALA A 77 3.52 -8.85 -44.72
CA ALA A 77 2.52 -9.57 -45.50
C ALA A 77 2.53 -9.15 -46.98
N LEU A 78 2.71 -7.85 -47.26
CA LEU A 78 2.83 -7.33 -48.62
C LEU A 78 4.07 -7.90 -49.33
N SER A 79 5.26 -7.82 -48.72
CA SER A 79 6.49 -8.37 -49.32
C SER A 79 6.38 -9.88 -49.57
N LEU A 80 5.74 -10.65 -48.68
CA LEU A 80 5.48 -12.08 -48.93
C LEU A 80 4.56 -12.30 -50.14
N ALA A 81 3.50 -11.49 -50.28
CA ALA A 81 2.60 -11.56 -51.43
C ALA A 81 3.29 -11.22 -52.76
N PHE A 82 4.30 -10.32 -52.74
CA PHE A 82 5.14 -9.99 -53.89
C PHE A 82 6.31 -10.97 -54.11
N GLY A 83 6.48 -11.99 -53.25
CA GLY A 83 7.55 -12.99 -53.36
C GLY A 83 8.93 -12.49 -52.89
N GLU A 84 8.99 -11.35 -52.20
CA GLU A 84 10.21 -10.72 -51.70
C GLU A 84 10.61 -11.29 -50.33
N TYR A 85 10.96 -12.58 -50.30
CA TYR A 85 11.25 -13.30 -49.05
C TYR A 85 12.40 -12.68 -48.24
N GLN A 86 13.42 -12.11 -48.90
CA GLN A 86 14.55 -11.46 -48.22
C GLN A 86 14.11 -10.23 -47.43
N GLN A 87 13.18 -9.43 -47.98
CA GLN A 87 12.66 -8.23 -47.32
C GLN A 87 11.72 -8.60 -46.17
N ALA A 88 10.85 -9.59 -46.38
CA ALA A 88 9.99 -10.13 -45.32
C ALA A 88 10.79 -10.66 -44.13
N VAL A 89 11.88 -11.41 -44.38
CA VAL A 89 12.76 -11.93 -43.32
C VAL A 89 13.46 -10.79 -42.57
N ALA A 90 13.93 -9.75 -43.26
CA ALA A 90 14.55 -8.60 -42.62
C ALA A 90 13.58 -7.87 -41.68
N ILE A 91 12.34 -7.63 -42.13
CA ILE A 91 11.31 -6.96 -41.31
C ILE A 91 10.92 -7.84 -40.11
N ALA A 92 10.75 -9.15 -40.33
CA ALA A 92 10.45 -10.11 -39.26
C ALA A 92 11.55 -10.16 -38.19
N ALA A 93 12.83 -10.08 -38.58
CA ALA A 93 13.95 -10.03 -37.65
C ALA A 93 13.91 -8.77 -36.76
N VAL A 94 13.62 -7.61 -37.34
CA VAL A 94 13.48 -6.34 -36.58
C VAL A 94 12.31 -6.42 -35.59
N LEU A 95 11.17 -6.97 -36.02
CA LEU A 95 10.00 -7.23 -35.17
C LEU A 95 10.36 -8.10 -33.97
N PHE A 96 11.06 -9.21 -34.21
CA PHE A 96 11.49 -10.14 -33.17
C PHE A 96 12.41 -9.47 -32.15
N ILE A 97 13.41 -8.72 -32.62
CA ILE A 97 14.35 -7.99 -31.76
C ILE A 97 13.61 -6.96 -30.90
N ASN A 98 12.72 -6.15 -31.50
CA ASN A 98 11.96 -5.13 -30.78
C ASN A 98 11.03 -5.75 -29.72
N SER A 99 10.35 -6.85 -30.04
CA SER A 99 9.52 -7.57 -29.07
C SER A 99 10.34 -8.14 -27.92
N ALA A 100 11.49 -8.74 -28.20
CA ALA A 100 12.37 -9.29 -27.18
C ALA A 100 12.87 -8.17 -26.24
N ILE A 101 13.37 -7.07 -26.80
CA ILE A 101 13.81 -5.91 -26.01
C ILE A 101 12.64 -5.37 -25.16
N GLY A 102 11.46 -5.18 -25.75
CA GLY A 102 10.25 -4.73 -25.06
C GLY A 102 9.86 -5.65 -23.90
N TYR A 103 9.88 -6.97 -24.11
CA TYR A 103 9.58 -7.96 -23.08
C TYR A 103 10.59 -7.93 -21.92
N PHE A 104 11.89 -7.87 -22.21
CA PHE A 104 12.93 -7.83 -21.17
C PHE A 104 12.91 -6.52 -20.38
N THR A 105 12.74 -5.38 -21.07
CA THR A 105 12.65 -4.05 -20.43
C THR A 105 11.44 -3.97 -19.51
N GLU A 106 10.28 -4.45 -19.95
CA GLU A 106 9.07 -4.42 -19.15
C GLU A 106 9.13 -5.41 -17.98
N ARG A 107 9.67 -6.63 -18.17
CA ARG A 107 9.92 -7.56 -17.05
C ARG A 107 10.91 -7.00 -16.03
N ARG A 108 11.95 -6.28 -16.47
CA ARG A 108 12.89 -5.61 -15.56
C ARG A 108 12.20 -4.50 -14.77
N ALA A 109 11.35 -3.70 -15.40
CA ALA A 109 10.56 -2.67 -14.73
C ALA A 109 9.61 -3.26 -13.66
N VAL A 110 8.90 -4.33 -14.00
CA VAL A 110 8.02 -5.04 -13.05
C VAL A 110 8.80 -5.63 -11.88
N ARG A 111 9.96 -6.26 -12.14
CA ARG A 111 10.81 -6.81 -11.06
C ARG A 111 11.35 -5.72 -10.13
N SER A 112 11.76 -4.57 -10.65
CA SER A 112 12.20 -3.44 -9.81
C SER A 112 11.09 -2.93 -8.90
N LEU A 113 9.85 -2.84 -9.42
CA LEU A 113 8.67 -2.51 -8.61
C LEU A 113 8.38 -3.55 -7.54
N GLU A 114 8.53 -4.84 -7.85
CA GLU A 114 8.34 -5.92 -6.87
C GLU A 114 9.43 -5.95 -5.79
N ALA A 115 10.68 -5.63 -6.14
CA ALA A 115 11.77 -5.49 -5.18
C ALA A 115 11.53 -4.33 -4.22
N LEU A 116 11.08 -3.17 -4.73
CA LEU A 116 10.62 -2.05 -3.89
C LEU A 116 9.49 -2.47 -2.95
N ARG A 117 8.53 -3.28 -3.42
CA ARG A 117 7.44 -3.79 -2.59
C ARG A 117 7.89 -4.76 -1.51
N ARG A 118 8.90 -5.61 -1.79
CA ARG A 118 9.46 -6.52 -0.79
C ARG A 118 10.18 -5.76 0.33
N LEU A 119 10.83 -4.63 0.01
CA LEU A 119 11.36 -3.71 1.03
C LEU A 119 10.23 -3.07 1.86
N GLY A 120 9.02 -2.97 1.30
CA GLY A 120 7.80 -2.53 1.98
C GLY A 120 7.03 -3.62 2.75
N LYS A 121 7.49 -4.89 2.76
CA LYS A 121 6.92 -5.95 3.62
C LYS A 121 7.35 -5.71 5.07
N ARG A 122 6.81 -4.65 5.65
CA ARG A 122 6.98 -4.29 7.05
C ARG A 122 6.13 -5.23 7.88
N SER A 123 6.70 -5.75 8.95
CA SER A 123 5.93 -6.40 10.00
C SER A 123 5.37 -5.34 10.93
N ALA A 124 4.21 -5.59 11.52
CA ALA A 124 3.64 -4.79 12.60
C ALA A 124 3.58 -5.62 13.88
N ARG A 125 3.87 -5.00 15.02
CA ARG A 125 3.61 -5.60 16.33
C ARG A 125 2.21 -5.23 16.75
N VAL A 126 1.37 -6.23 16.97
CA VAL A 126 -0.03 -6.04 17.39
C VAL A 126 -0.28 -6.76 18.69
N ARG A 127 -1.23 -6.25 19.47
CA ARG A 127 -1.84 -7.01 20.55
C ARG A 127 -3.12 -7.63 20.06
N ARG A 128 -3.21 -8.96 20.12
CA ARG A 128 -4.42 -9.74 19.84
C ARG A 128 -4.59 -10.82 20.90
N SER A 129 -5.82 -11.10 21.30
CA SER A 129 -6.14 -12.10 22.32
C SER A 129 -5.38 -11.88 23.64
N GLY A 130 -4.96 -10.64 23.95
CA GLY A 130 -4.14 -10.28 25.12
C GLY A 130 -2.61 -10.41 24.94
N HIS A 131 -2.13 -10.96 23.83
CA HIS A 131 -0.72 -11.24 23.59
C HIS A 131 -0.14 -10.33 22.49
N VAL A 132 1.12 -9.94 22.65
CA VAL A 132 1.85 -9.19 21.61
C VAL A 132 2.43 -10.19 20.61
N GLN A 133 2.10 -10.01 19.34
CA GLN A 133 2.59 -10.82 18.24
C GLN A 133 3.00 -9.97 17.04
N GLN A 134 3.96 -10.48 16.26
CA GLN A 134 4.43 -9.84 15.04
C GLN A 134 3.69 -10.43 13.83
N ILE A 135 2.99 -9.58 13.09
CA ILE A 135 2.23 -9.96 11.90
C ILE A 135 2.75 -9.21 10.68
N ALA A 136 2.44 -9.72 9.48
CA ALA A 136 2.66 -8.93 8.26
C ALA A 136 1.74 -7.69 8.27
N ALA A 137 2.25 -6.51 7.92
CA ALA A 137 1.44 -5.29 7.86
C ALA A 137 0.22 -5.41 6.92
N GLU A 138 0.31 -6.27 5.91
CA GLU A 138 -0.79 -6.61 4.99
C GLU A 138 -1.98 -7.27 5.70
N LYS A 139 -1.77 -7.89 6.88
CA LYS A 139 -2.79 -8.54 7.70
C LYS A 139 -3.36 -7.63 8.80
N LEU A 140 -2.96 -6.36 8.83
CA LEU A 140 -3.58 -5.37 9.72
C LEU A 140 -5.02 -5.12 9.27
N VAL A 141 -5.91 -5.03 10.25
CA VAL A 141 -7.35 -4.75 10.04
C VAL A 141 -7.80 -3.61 10.95
N PRO A 142 -8.89 -2.89 10.60
CA PRO A 142 -9.44 -1.86 11.47
C PRO A 142 -9.72 -2.39 12.88
N GLY A 143 -9.23 -1.70 13.90
CA GLY A 143 -9.36 -2.09 15.31
C GLY A 143 -8.19 -2.91 15.87
N ASP A 144 -7.19 -3.28 15.06
CA ASP A 144 -5.96 -3.85 15.62
C ASP A 144 -5.25 -2.87 16.54
N MET A 145 -4.90 -3.32 17.75
CA MET A 145 -4.08 -2.54 18.66
C MET A 145 -2.60 -2.71 18.31
N VAL A 146 -2.03 -1.73 17.62
CA VAL A 146 -0.63 -1.74 17.15
C VAL A 146 0.28 -1.08 18.17
N LEU A 147 1.45 -1.69 18.40
CA LEU A 147 2.51 -1.17 19.25
C LEU A 147 3.63 -0.63 18.37
N LEU A 148 3.93 0.66 18.54
CA LEU A 148 4.95 1.38 17.79
C LEU A 148 6.06 1.88 18.72
N ASP A 149 7.29 1.83 18.22
CA ASP A 149 8.50 2.27 18.90
C ASP A 149 9.38 3.08 17.95
N ALA A 150 10.43 3.72 18.48
CA ALA A 150 11.38 4.49 17.70
C ALA A 150 11.99 3.63 16.57
N GLY A 151 12.01 4.18 15.37
CA GLY A 151 12.46 3.50 14.15
C GLY A 151 11.37 2.74 13.41
N ASP A 152 10.20 2.50 14.01
CA ASP A 152 9.07 1.89 13.32
C ASP A 152 8.50 2.82 12.25
N VAL A 153 7.87 2.22 11.24
CA VAL A 153 7.13 2.97 10.21
C VAL A 153 5.65 2.66 10.31
N VAL A 154 4.84 3.70 10.29
CA VAL A 154 3.39 3.61 10.46
C VAL A 154 2.78 2.88 9.26
N ALA A 155 2.15 1.72 9.50
CA ALA A 155 1.73 0.77 8.46
C ALA A 155 0.33 1.05 7.88
N ALA A 156 -0.48 1.82 8.60
CA ALA A 156 -1.84 2.25 8.24
C ALA A 156 -2.13 3.57 8.96
N ASP A 157 -3.16 4.31 8.56
CA ASP A 157 -3.60 5.46 9.33
C ASP A 157 -4.21 4.96 10.65
N MET A 158 -3.74 5.49 11.78
CA MET A 158 -4.04 4.95 13.11
C MET A 158 -4.36 6.07 14.10
N ARG A 159 -5.30 5.83 15.01
CA ARG A 159 -5.61 6.71 16.13
C ARG A 159 -4.71 6.40 17.31
N CYS A 160 -4.07 7.43 17.88
CA CYS A 160 -3.22 7.27 19.05
C CYS A 160 -4.04 6.94 20.31
N ALA A 161 -3.83 5.76 20.90
CA ALA A 161 -4.49 5.32 22.13
C ALA A 161 -3.65 5.60 23.39
N SER A 162 -2.32 5.60 23.26
CA SER A 162 -1.38 6.08 24.28
C SER A 162 -0.07 6.49 23.65
N SER A 163 0.59 7.51 24.18
CA SER A 163 1.89 7.99 23.72
C SER A 163 2.80 8.33 24.89
N ALA A 164 4.08 7.99 24.79
CA ALA A 164 5.13 8.48 25.66
C ALA A 164 6.25 9.07 24.79
N THR A 165 6.51 10.38 24.95
CA THR A 165 7.52 11.15 24.18
C THR A 165 7.47 10.92 22.66
N LEU A 166 6.29 10.64 22.13
CA LEU A 166 6.09 10.24 20.73
C LEU A 166 6.35 11.42 19.79
N ARG A 167 7.34 11.26 18.91
CA ARG A 167 7.64 12.19 17.82
C ARG A 167 7.70 11.46 16.50
N ILE A 168 7.13 12.07 15.46
CA ILE A 168 6.99 11.47 14.14
C ILE A 168 7.56 12.40 13.07
N ASP A 169 8.30 11.84 12.13
CA ASP A 169 8.68 12.52 10.90
C ASP A 169 7.54 12.39 9.87
N GLU A 170 6.88 13.51 9.61
CA GLU A 170 5.78 13.64 8.65
C GLU A 170 6.22 14.26 7.32
N SER A 171 7.52 14.32 7.04
CA SER A 171 8.06 14.89 5.80
C SER A 171 7.48 14.25 4.54
N ALA A 172 7.11 12.97 4.60
CA ALA A 172 6.44 12.26 3.50
C ALA A 172 5.04 12.84 3.17
N LEU A 173 4.41 13.54 4.11
CA LEU A 173 3.07 14.12 3.99
C LEU A 173 3.11 15.64 3.81
N THR A 174 3.96 16.33 4.58
CA THR A 174 4.00 17.81 4.65
C THR A 174 5.18 18.41 3.88
N GLY A 175 6.22 17.63 3.59
CA GLY A 175 7.50 18.13 3.06
C GLY A 175 8.40 18.76 4.12
N GLU A 176 7.97 18.82 5.39
CA GLU A 176 8.75 19.39 6.49
C GLU A 176 9.44 18.28 7.30
N SER A 177 10.76 18.36 7.44
CA SER A 177 11.56 17.35 8.17
C SER A 177 11.60 17.54 9.68
N VAL A 178 10.86 18.51 10.24
CA VAL A 178 10.86 18.76 11.69
C VAL A 178 9.92 17.75 12.35
N PRO A 179 10.40 16.89 13.28
CA PRO A 179 9.56 15.90 13.91
C PRO A 179 8.43 16.55 14.72
N VAL A 180 7.20 16.07 14.56
CA VAL A 180 6.00 16.60 15.22
C VAL A 180 5.61 15.71 16.39
N GLY A 181 5.18 16.32 17.50
CA GLY A 181 4.66 15.60 18.66
C GLY A 181 3.25 15.08 18.42
N LYS A 182 2.99 13.84 18.82
CA LYS A 182 1.66 13.23 18.77
C LYS A 182 1.14 12.94 20.18
N GLY A 183 -0.19 12.92 20.32
CA GLY A 183 -0.86 12.77 21.60
C GLY A 183 -2.17 11.99 21.49
N ILE A 184 -2.88 11.86 22.61
CA ILE A 184 -4.15 11.14 22.67
C ILE A 184 -5.37 12.05 22.63
N GLU A 185 -5.19 13.36 22.84
CA GLU A 185 -6.29 14.31 22.91
C GLU A 185 -7.02 14.42 21.57
N PRO A 186 -8.37 14.40 21.56
CA PRO A 186 -9.14 14.59 20.33
C PRO A 186 -8.81 15.95 19.69
N ASN A 187 -8.66 15.96 18.37
CA ASN A 187 -8.53 17.19 17.61
C ASN A 187 -9.91 17.81 17.35
N LEU A 188 -9.93 19.10 17.02
CA LEU A 188 -11.15 19.76 16.53
C LEU A 188 -11.64 19.07 15.25
N THR A 189 -12.96 18.96 15.09
CA THR A 189 -13.57 18.33 13.91
C THR A 189 -13.17 19.00 12.58
N LEU A 190 -12.86 20.30 12.63
CA LEU A 190 -12.42 21.09 11.46
C LEU A 190 -10.90 21.17 11.31
N ALA A 191 -10.14 20.46 12.14
CA ALA A 191 -8.68 20.51 12.11
C ALA A 191 -8.14 20.07 10.74
N GLY A 192 -7.21 20.86 10.21
CA GLY A 192 -6.44 20.54 9.02
C GLY A 192 -5.63 19.26 9.21
N LEU A 193 -5.23 18.60 8.13
CA LEU A 193 -4.53 17.31 8.21
C LEU A 193 -3.25 17.37 9.08
N HIS A 194 -2.53 18.47 9.00
CA HIS A 194 -1.28 18.75 9.73
C HIS A 194 -1.51 19.06 11.22
N GLU A 195 -2.72 19.46 11.62
CA GLU A 195 -3.08 19.78 13.00
C GLU A 195 -3.53 18.53 13.78
N ARG A 196 -3.69 17.38 13.09
CA ARG A 196 -4.21 16.14 13.68
C ARG A 196 -3.13 15.40 14.47
N SER A 197 -2.84 15.91 15.66
CA SER A 197 -1.88 15.32 16.60
C SER A 197 -2.33 13.98 17.19
N ALA A 198 -3.61 13.64 17.08
CA ALA A 198 -4.18 12.40 17.60
C ALA A 198 -4.06 11.23 16.62
N VAL A 199 -3.66 11.48 15.37
CA VAL A 199 -3.57 10.49 14.29
C VAL A 199 -2.14 10.36 13.79
N LEU A 200 -1.78 9.12 13.46
CA LEU A 200 -0.55 8.74 12.81
C LEU A 200 -0.87 8.33 11.37
N PHE A 201 -0.13 8.86 10.41
CA PHE A 201 -0.38 8.63 8.99
C PHE A 201 0.50 7.53 8.41
N LYS A 202 -0.08 6.69 7.55
CA LYS A 202 0.64 5.62 6.85
C LYS A 202 1.85 6.15 6.11
N GLY A 203 3.00 5.52 6.31
CA GLY A 203 4.26 5.88 5.68
C GLY A 203 5.12 6.88 6.44
N THR A 204 4.62 7.47 7.53
CA THR A 204 5.42 8.31 8.44
C THR A 204 6.27 7.47 9.38
N HIS A 205 7.36 8.05 9.89
CA HIS A 205 8.39 7.34 10.67
C HIS A 205 8.39 7.80 12.13
N ILE A 206 8.45 6.86 13.07
CA ILE A 206 8.60 7.18 14.48
C ILE A 206 10.06 7.56 14.76
N VAL A 207 10.29 8.80 15.17
CA VAL A 207 11.63 9.32 15.49
C VAL A 207 12.02 8.96 16.92
N SER A 208 11.08 9.08 17.85
CA SER A 208 11.31 8.80 19.27
C SER A 208 10.02 8.44 19.99
N GLY A 209 10.16 7.75 21.11
CA GLY A 209 9.05 7.41 22.00
C GLY A 209 8.32 6.14 21.58
N VAL A 210 7.28 5.81 22.34
CA VAL A 210 6.45 4.63 22.12
C VAL A 210 4.97 5.01 22.08
N ALA A 211 4.20 4.24 21.32
CA ALA A 211 2.76 4.41 21.26
C ALA A 211 2.00 3.12 21.10
N ARG A 212 0.76 3.13 21.61
CA ARG A 212 -0.27 2.17 21.24
C ARG A 212 -1.29 2.91 20.40
N VAL A 213 -1.68 2.31 19.29
CA VAL A 213 -2.54 2.96 18.30
C VAL A 213 -3.53 1.94 17.73
N SER A 214 -4.70 2.40 17.27
CA SER A 214 -5.79 1.55 16.76
C SER A 214 -6.41 2.07 15.48
#